data_AF-A0A519VQG8-F1
#
_entry.id   AF-A0A519VQG8-F1
#
_cell.length_a   1.000
_cell.length_b   1.000
_cell.length_c   1.000
_cell.angle_alpha   90.00
_cell.angle_beta   90.00
_cell.angle_gamma   90.00
#
_symmetry.space_group_name_H-M   'P 1'
#
loop_
_entity.id
_entity.type
_entity.pdbx_description
1 polymer ?
#
loop_
_entity_poly.entity_id
_entity_poly.type
_entity_poly.pdbx_seq_one_letter_code
_entity_poly.pdbx_strand_id
1 'polypeptide(L)'
;MRDLPYSLRAAPAATAPLGLHLTTLDAGLLARLLLHPPPQLLVDCGAQPSRRSLGVCHFLSLLLLLRRQGGSVWLCNVDPLLRRCLLPLGLGATFLLAE
;
A
#
# COMPACT_ATOMS: atom_id res chain seq x y z
N MET A 1 48.24 -7.12 -6.25
CA MET A 1 47.06 -7.19 -5.37
C MET A 1 46.41 -5.81 -5.43
N ARG A 2 45.59 -5.48 -6.44
CA ARG A 2 44.12 -5.70 -6.50
C ARG A 2 43.47 -5.48 -5.13
N ASP A 3 42.87 -4.31 -4.92
CA ASP A 3 41.52 -4.15 -4.35
C ASP A 3 41.11 -2.66 -4.36
N LEU A 4 40.29 -2.30 -5.34
CA LEU A 4 39.38 -1.15 -5.34
C LEU A 4 38.10 -1.64 -6.04
N PRO A 5 36.90 -1.13 -5.71
CA PRO A 5 36.48 -0.41 -4.50
C PRO A 5 35.34 -1.13 -3.77
N TYR A 6 35.20 -0.82 -2.48
CA TYR A 6 33.96 -0.95 -1.73
C TYR A 6 32.79 -0.50 -2.61
N SER A 7 31.95 -1.46 -3.00
CA SER A 7 30.71 -1.19 -3.71
C SER A 7 29.89 -0.25 -2.85
N LEU A 8 29.81 1.02 -3.26
CA LEU A 8 28.71 1.91 -2.92
C LEU A 8 27.45 1.19 -3.38
N ARG A 9 26.90 0.37 -2.49
CA ARG A 9 25.54 -0.14 -2.57
C ARG A 9 24.70 1.12 -2.64
N ALA A 10 24.28 1.48 -3.85
CA ALA A 10 23.30 2.50 -4.08
C ALA A 10 22.14 2.14 -3.15
N ALA A 11 22.02 2.87 -2.04
CA ALA A 11 20.80 2.86 -1.28
C ALA A 11 19.72 3.16 -2.32
N PRO A 12 18.69 2.30 -2.48
CA PRO A 12 17.59 2.66 -3.37
C PRO A 12 17.16 4.04 -2.89
N ALA A 13 17.29 5.03 -3.77
CA ALA A 13 16.84 6.39 -3.50
C ALA A 13 15.50 6.23 -2.81
N ALA A 14 15.37 6.76 -1.59
CA ALA A 14 14.18 6.61 -0.78
C ALA A 14 13.05 7.32 -1.53
N THR A 15 12.46 6.62 -2.49
CA THR A 15 11.35 7.11 -3.30
C THR A 15 10.25 7.31 -2.30
N ALA A 16 9.89 8.57 -2.08
CA ALA A 16 8.78 8.92 -1.21
C ALA A 16 7.57 8.06 -1.63
N PRO A 17 6.86 7.44 -0.66
CA PRO A 17 5.76 6.57 -0.99
C PRO A 17 4.71 7.37 -1.77
N LEU A 18 4.17 6.77 -2.83
CA LEU A 18 3.08 7.40 -3.57
C LEU A 18 1.85 7.45 -2.65
N GLY A 19 1.52 8.65 -2.19
CA GLY A 19 0.34 8.91 -1.36
C GLY A 19 -0.93 8.82 -2.20
N LEU A 20 -1.87 7.98 -1.78
CA LEU A 20 -3.16 7.81 -2.42
C LEU A 20 -4.27 7.84 -1.38
N HIS A 21 -5.31 8.62 -1.67
CA HIS A 21 -6.56 8.49 -0.94
C HIS A 21 -7.40 7.38 -1.54
N LEU A 22 -7.93 6.53 -0.68
CA LEU A 22 -8.79 5.43 -1.06
C LEU A 22 -10.04 5.80 -1.86
N THR A 23 -10.60 6.96 -1.57
CA THR A 23 -11.79 7.47 -2.28
C THR A 23 -11.47 7.93 -3.70
N THR A 24 -10.20 8.14 -4.01
CA THR A 24 -9.73 8.55 -5.35
C THR A 24 -9.30 7.36 -6.22
N LEU A 25 -9.32 6.14 -5.66
CA LEU A 25 -9.00 4.90 -6.35
C LEU A 25 -10.18 4.46 -7.22
N ASP A 26 -10.23 4.98 -8.45
CA ASP A 26 -11.10 4.46 -9.50
C ASP A 26 -10.43 3.34 -10.32
N ALA A 27 -11.18 2.73 -11.23
CA ALA A 27 -10.68 1.65 -12.07
C ALA A 27 -9.51 2.07 -12.98
N GLY A 28 -9.46 3.33 -13.42
CA GLY A 28 -8.41 3.86 -14.29
C GLY A 28 -7.10 4.08 -13.53
N LEU A 29 -7.16 4.69 -12.36
CA LEU A 29 -6.03 4.85 -11.46
C LEU A 29 -5.50 3.49 -11.01
N LEU A 30 -6.40 2.56 -10.67
CA LEU A 30 -6.02 1.17 -10.37
C LEU A 30 -5.29 0.53 -11.56
N ALA A 31 -5.83 0.61 -12.78
CA ALA A 31 -5.17 0.07 -13.96
C ALA A 31 -3.77 0.65 -14.18
N ARG A 32 -3.59 1.96 -13.95
CA ARG A 32 -2.27 2.61 -14.05
C ARG A 32 -1.30 2.12 -12.99
N LEU A 33 -1.75 1.93 -11.76
CA LEU A 33 -0.94 1.34 -10.69
C LEU A 33 -0.60 -0.12 -10.97
N LEU A 34 -1.48 -0.87 -11.63
CA LEU A 34 -1.21 -2.25 -12.01
C LEU A 34 -0.21 -2.34 -13.18
N LEU A 35 -0.26 -1.40 -14.13
CA LEU A 35 0.67 -1.33 -15.26
C LEU A 35 2.05 -0.78 -14.86
N HIS A 36 2.08 0.17 -13.93
CA HIS A 36 3.29 0.80 -13.42
C HIS A 36 3.29 0.78 -11.89
N PRO A 37 3.58 -0.39 -11.28
CA PRO A 37 3.49 -0.55 -9.84
C PRO A 37 4.54 0.29 -9.13
N PRO A 38 4.14 1.21 -8.24
CA PRO A 38 5.09 1.95 -7.44
C PRO A 38 5.77 0.99 -6.44
N PRO A 39 7.06 1.20 -6.14
CA PRO A 39 7.77 0.37 -5.17
C PRO A 39 7.21 0.51 -3.75
N GLN A 40 6.65 1.70 -3.43
CA GLN A 40 6.05 2.02 -2.15
C GLN A 40 4.76 2.81 -2.37
N LEU A 41 3.68 2.34 -1.77
CA LEU A 41 2.36 2.96 -1.83
C LEU A 41 1.90 3.30 -0.41
N LEU A 42 1.51 4.54 -0.15
CA LEU A 42 0.88 4.94 1.10
C LEU A 42 -0.59 5.20 0.84
N VAL A 43 -1.46 4.42 1.46
CA VAL A 43 -2.91 4.49 1.29
C VAL A 43 -3.53 5.11 2.54
N ASP A 44 -4.12 6.28 2.38
CA ASP A 44 -4.86 6.96 3.43
C ASP A 44 -6.28 6.39 3.54
N CYS A 45 -6.55 5.77 4.69
CA CYS A 45 -7.82 5.14 5.04
C CYS A 45 -8.78 6.06 5.82
N GLY A 46 -8.39 7.29 6.15
CA GLY A 46 -9.13 8.20 7.01
C GLY A 46 -10.32 8.90 6.33
N ALA A 47 -10.27 9.07 5.01
CA ALA A 47 -11.24 9.84 4.26
C ALA A 47 -12.38 9.01 3.64
N GLN A 48 -12.87 7.95 4.30
CA GLN A 48 -14.00 7.16 3.76
C GLN A 48 -15.36 7.56 4.39
N PRO A 49 -16.19 8.36 3.70
CA PRO A 49 -17.48 8.79 4.22
C PRO A 49 -18.55 7.68 4.30
N SER A 50 -18.29 6.48 3.78
CA SER A 50 -19.35 5.47 3.66
C SER A 50 -18.84 4.03 3.48
N ARG A 51 -18.43 3.39 4.58
CA ARG A 51 -18.23 1.92 4.62
C ARG A 51 -19.47 1.09 4.23
N ARG A 52 -20.63 1.75 4.07
CA ARG A 52 -21.91 1.11 3.75
C ARG A 52 -22.15 0.84 2.26
N SER A 53 -21.47 1.49 1.31
CA SER A 53 -21.79 1.26 -0.13
C SER A 53 -20.95 0.17 -0.80
N LEU A 54 -19.67 0.04 -0.46
CA LEU A 54 -18.77 -0.95 -1.08
C LEU A 54 -18.27 -2.04 -0.10
N GLY A 55 -18.34 -1.77 1.21
CA GLY A 55 -17.98 -2.74 2.24
C GLY A 55 -16.47 -2.98 2.40
N VAL A 56 -16.10 -3.52 3.57
CA VAL A 56 -14.70 -3.82 3.94
C VAL A 56 -14.07 -4.87 3.00
N CYS A 57 -14.85 -5.80 2.45
CA CYS A 57 -14.34 -6.83 1.55
C CYS A 57 -13.87 -6.27 0.19
N HIS A 58 -14.60 -5.30 -0.37
CA HIS A 58 -14.18 -4.62 -1.59
C HIS A 58 -12.87 -3.88 -1.33
N PHE A 59 -12.79 -3.20 -0.19
CA PHE A 59 -11.59 -2.52 0.24
C PHE A 59 -10.37 -3.45 0.35
N LEU A 60 -10.52 -4.57 1.04
CA LEU A 60 -9.44 -5.56 1.18
C LEU A 60 -9.02 -6.15 -0.17
N SER A 61 -9.97 -6.38 -1.09
CA SER A 61 -9.68 -6.86 -2.44
C SER A 61 -8.78 -5.91 -3.22
N LEU A 62 -9.03 -4.59 -3.14
CA LEU A 62 -8.19 -3.58 -3.79
C LEU A 62 -6.77 -3.56 -3.21
N LEU A 63 -6.64 -3.61 -1.88
CA LEU A 63 -5.32 -3.66 -1.24
C LEU A 63 -4.54 -4.91 -1.64
N LEU A 64 -5.20 -6.06 -1.69
CA LEU A 64 -4.59 -7.32 -2.11
C LEU A 64 -4.13 -7.26 -3.57
N LEU A 65 -4.93 -6.69 -4.48
CA LEU A 65 -4.54 -6.48 -5.87
C LEU A 65 -3.30 -5.61 -6.00
N LEU A 66 -3.23 -4.52 -5.23
CA LEU A 66 -2.07 -3.63 -5.20
C LEU A 66 -0.82 -4.34 -4.65
N ARG A 67 -0.96 -5.10 -3.56
CA ARG A 67 0.14 -5.92 -3.03
C ARG A 67 0.63 -6.92 -4.08
N ARG A 68 -0.26 -7.60 -4.82
CA ARG A 68 0.16 -8.64 -5.78
C ARG A 68 1.19 -8.17 -6.80
N GLN A 69 1.30 -6.87 -7.05
CA GLN A 69 2.32 -6.28 -7.93
C GLN A 69 3.72 -6.14 -7.31
N GLY A 70 3.92 -6.56 -6.06
CA GLY A 70 5.24 -6.62 -5.42
C GLY A 70 5.68 -5.34 -4.71
N GLY A 71 4.90 -4.26 -4.77
CA GLY A 71 5.14 -3.03 -4.03
C GLY A 71 4.82 -3.17 -2.53
N SER A 72 5.53 -2.41 -1.70
CA SER A 72 5.19 -2.28 -0.28
C SER A 72 3.98 -1.36 -0.13
N VAL A 73 2.92 -1.85 0.51
CA VAL A 73 1.69 -1.08 0.74
C VAL A 73 1.62 -0.71 2.22
N TRP A 74 1.63 0.60 2.47
CA TRP A 74 1.50 1.23 3.77
C TRP A 74 0.08 1.76 3.92
N LEU A 75 -0.52 1.60 5.08
CA LEU A 75 -1.85 2.09 5.40
C LEU A 75 -1.73 3.12 6.52
N CYS A 76 -2.20 4.35 6.31
CA CYS A 76 -2.33 5.36 7.36
C CYS A 76 -3.81 5.65 7.66
N ASN A 77 -4.08 6.23 8.83
CA ASN A 77 -5.44 6.59 9.28
C ASN A 77 -6.42 5.39 9.24
N VAL A 78 -5.94 4.20 9.57
CA VAL A 78 -6.75 2.97 9.54
C VAL A 78 -7.74 2.96 10.70
N ASP A 79 -9.03 3.06 10.38
CA ASP A 79 -10.07 3.00 11.40
C ASP A 79 -10.09 1.62 12.14
N PRO A 80 -10.43 1.61 13.44
CA PRO A 80 -10.40 0.41 14.28
C PRO A 80 -11.12 -0.83 13.75
N LEU A 81 -12.25 -0.69 13.06
CA LEU A 81 -13.00 -1.84 12.53
C LEU A 81 -12.25 -2.48 11.36
N LEU A 82 -11.58 -1.68 10.52
CA LEU A 82 -10.73 -2.20 9.46
C LEU A 82 -9.49 -2.89 10.04
N ARG A 83 -8.88 -2.30 11.07
CA ARG A 83 -7.78 -2.95 11.81
C ARG A 83 -8.21 -4.31 12.39
N ARG A 84 -9.42 -4.38 12.95
CA ARG A 84 -10.03 -5.64 13.44
C ARG A 84 -10.31 -6.65 12.34
N CYS A 85 -10.55 -6.24 11.10
CA CYS A 85 -10.70 -7.14 9.96
C CYS A 85 -9.36 -7.61 9.38
N LEU A 86 -8.32 -6.77 9.41
CA LEU A 86 -6.99 -7.10 8.90
C LEU A 86 -6.26 -8.15 9.75
N LEU A 87 -6.43 -8.11 11.07
CA LEU A 87 -5.77 -9.00 12.03
C LEU A 87 -6.13 -10.49 11.82
N PRO A 88 -7.42 -10.89 11.81
CA PRO A 88 -7.81 -12.29 11.63
C PRO A 88 -7.45 -12.85 10.25
N LEU A 89 -7.37 -11.98 9.24
CA LEU A 89 -7.02 -12.36 7.88
C LEU A 89 -5.50 -12.49 7.67
N GLY A 90 -4.69 -12.27 8.72
CA GLY A 90 -3.23 -12.27 8.64
C GLY A 90 -2.66 -11.11 7.81
N LEU A 91 -3.51 -10.16 7.41
CA LEU A 91 -3.14 -9.05 6.52
C LEU A 91 -2.36 -7.96 7.26
N GLY A 92 -2.40 -7.93 8.58
CA GLY A 92 -1.53 -7.06 9.39
C GLY A 92 -0.04 -7.33 9.24
N ALA A 93 0.36 -8.53 8.79
CA ALA A 93 1.76 -8.84 8.44
C ALA A 93 2.09 -8.49 6.97
N THR A 94 1.07 -8.28 6.14
CA THR A 94 1.17 -8.02 4.70
C THR A 94 1.17 -6.52 4.39
N PHE A 95 0.50 -5.73 5.23
CA PHE A 95 0.40 -4.28 5.13
C PHE A 95 1.12 -3.62 6.28
N LEU A 96 1.91 -2.58 5.98
CA LEU A 96 2.58 -1.79 7.00
C LEU A 96 1.62 -0.73 7.52
N LEU A 97 1.35 -0.73 8.82
CA LEU A 97 0.53 0.30 9.45
C LEU A 97 1.45 1.49 9.76
N ALA A 98 1.19 2.63 9.13
CA ALA A 98 1.80 3.91 9.48
C ALA A 98 0.91 4.58 10.54
N GLU A 99 1.48 4.83 11.71
CA GLU A 99 0.82 5.57 12.82
C GLU A 99 0.72 7.06 12.55
#